data_AF-A0A875S1N1-F1
#
_entry.id   AF-A0A875S1N1-F1
#
_cell.length_a   1.000
_cell.length_b   1.000
_cell.length_c   1.000
_cell.angle_alpha   90.00
_cell.angle_beta   90.00
_cell.angle_gamma   90.00
#
_symmetry.space_group_name_H-M   'P 1'
#
loop_
_entity.id
_entity.type
_entity.pdbx_description
1 polymer ?
#
loop_
_entity_poly.entity_id
_entity_poly.type
_entity_poly.pdbx_seq_one_letter_code
_entity_poly.pdbx_strand_id
1 'polypeptide(L)'
;MTKPYDDLQKDVKPTVFEAPPSESTSREYPIIIRVTDGCKDKSKRMKLSTLVEPANVEQFWTKYTNMLKTGFPGLKKKSKKKKKSKKSKKSKKPKKAADN
;
A
#
# COMPACT_ATOMS: atom_id res chain seq x y z
N MET A 1 -3.94 32.22 15.08
CA MET A 1 -3.24 30.95 14.81
C MET A 1 -3.76 29.93 15.80
N THR A 2 -4.41 28.86 15.33
CA THR A 2 -4.86 27.76 16.21
C THR A 2 -3.64 27.11 16.86
N LYS A 3 -3.67 26.90 18.16
CA LYS A 3 -2.56 26.25 18.88
C LYS A 3 -2.53 24.76 18.48
N PRO A 4 -1.36 24.11 18.43
CA PRO A 4 -1.32 22.67 18.26
C PRO A 4 -2.15 22.01 19.37
N TYR A 5 -2.94 20.99 19.01
CA TYR A 5 -3.79 20.19 19.91
C TYR A 5 -5.09 20.84 20.43
N ASP A 6 -5.47 22.03 19.94
CA ASP A 6 -6.74 22.70 20.29
C ASP A 6 -7.99 21.93 19.79
N ASP A 7 -7.80 21.02 18.83
CA ASP A 7 -8.85 20.19 18.23
C ASP A 7 -9.14 18.91 19.02
N LEU A 8 -8.37 18.63 20.08
CA LEU A 8 -8.56 17.46 20.92
C LEU A 8 -9.73 17.67 21.90
N GLN A 9 -10.44 16.58 22.19
CA GLN A 9 -11.43 16.56 23.27
C GLN A 9 -10.72 16.83 24.61
N LYS A 10 -11.37 17.57 25.52
CA LYS A 10 -10.77 18.04 26.79
C LYS A 10 -10.13 16.94 27.65
N ASP A 11 -10.57 15.70 27.49
CA ASP A 11 -10.10 14.56 28.28
C ASP A 11 -8.97 13.77 27.59
N VAL A 12 -8.62 14.10 26.35
CA VAL A 12 -7.56 13.44 25.59
C VAL A 12 -6.24 14.16 25.83
N LYS A 13 -5.40 13.59 26.70
CA LYS A 13 -4.02 14.05 26.90
C LYS A 13 -3.12 13.44 25.81
N PRO A 14 -2.57 14.24 24.87
CA PRO A 14 -1.63 13.71 23.89
C PRO A 14 -0.39 13.20 24.63
N THR A 15 0.05 11.98 24.32
CA THR A 15 1.35 11.48 24.77
C THR A 15 2.42 12.15 23.91
N VAL A 16 2.81 13.36 24.31
CA VAL A 16 3.90 14.09 23.68
C VAL A 16 5.20 13.49 24.20
N PHE A 17 5.94 12.79 23.33
CA PHE A 17 7.28 12.33 23.65
C PHE A 17 8.21 13.54 23.53
N GLU A 18 8.33 14.30 24.62
CA GLU A 18 9.18 15.49 24.67
C GLU A 18 10.64 15.04 24.71
N ALA A 19 11.34 15.19 23.58
CA ALA A 19 12.76 14.87 23.51
C ALA A 19 13.54 15.89 24.36
N PRO A 20 14.55 15.45 25.15
CA PRO A 20 15.42 16.36 25.86
C PRO A 20 16.07 17.34 24.87
N PRO A 21 16.27 18.63 25.23
CA PRO A 21 16.62 19.70 24.29
C PRO A 21 17.98 19.56 23.57
N SER A 22 18.75 18.51 23.86
CA SER A 22 20.14 18.35 23.39
C SER A 22 20.35 17.28 22.32
N GLU A 23 19.35 16.50 21.93
CA GLU A 23 19.53 15.47 20.90
C GLU A 23 18.89 15.86 19.58
N SER A 24 19.76 16.26 18.66
CA SER A 24 19.53 16.50 17.24
C SER A 24 18.55 15.52 16.58
N THR A 25 17.91 16.00 15.52
CA THR A 25 16.94 15.35 14.60
C THR A 25 17.38 14.04 13.92
N SER A 26 18.39 13.34 14.44
CA SER A 26 19.00 12.13 13.90
C SER A 26 18.48 10.83 14.52
N ARG A 27 17.39 10.86 15.30
CA ARG A 27 16.82 9.65 15.91
C ARG A 27 16.04 8.86 14.86
N GLU A 28 16.49 7.64 14.60
CA GLU A 28 15.78 6.68 13.74
C GLU A 28 14.92 5.77 14.60
N TYR A 29 13.70 5.46 14.12
CA TYR A 29 12.74 4.65 14.88
C TYR A 29 12.30 3.43 14.07
N PRO A 30 12.26 2.24 14.68
CA PRO A 30 11.75 1.06 14.01
C PRO A 30 10.24 1.16 13.78
N ILE A 31 9.77 0.48 12.73
CA ILE A 31 8.36 0.46 12.33
C ILE A 31 7.76 -0.90 12.66
N ILE A 32 6.60 -0.92 13.33
CA ILE A 32 5.82 -2.15 13.53
C ILE A 32 4.76 -2.32 12.45
N ILE A 33 4.76 -3.48 11.79
CA ILE A 33 3.78 -3.85 10.77
C ILE A 33 2.98 -5.03 11.29
N ARG A 34 1.64 -4.92 11.24
CA ARG A 34 0.70 -5.94 11.70
C ARG A 34 -0.22 -6.35 10.56
N VAL A 35 -0.39 -7.66 10.38
CA VAL A 35 -1.24 -8.24 9.35
C VAL A 35 -2.19 -9.24 9.99
N THR A 36 -3.42 -9.29 9.50
CA THR A 36 -4.44 -10.26 9.92
C THR A 36 -5.26 -10.70 8.73
N ASP A 37 -5.80 -11.91 8.80
CA ASP A 37 -6.70 -12.50 7.80
C ASP A 37 -8.11 -11.90 7.82
N GLY A 38 -8.42 -11.04 8.80
CA GLY A 38 -9.73 -10.39 8.93
C GLY A 38 -10.83 -11.32 9.45
N CYS A 39 -10.50 -12.51 9.97
CA CYS A 39 -11.49 -13.46 10.49
C CYS A 39 -12.30 -12.81 11.64
N LYS A 40 -13.64 -12.93 11.57
CA LYS A 40 -14.54 -12.32 12.56
C LYS A 40 -14.35 -12.94 13.95
N ASP A 41 -14.16 -14.26 14.01
CA ASP A 41 -13.89 -14.99 15.23
C ASP A 41 -12.45 -14.71 15.70
N LYS A 42 -12.32 -14.06 16.87
CA LYS A 42 -11.03 -13.66 17.43
C LYS A 42 -10.16 -14.86 17.81
N SER A 43 -10.77 -16.00 18.16
CA SER A 43 -10.05 -17.21 18.58
C SER A 43 -9.34 -17.90 17.41
N LYS A 44 -9.88 -17.76 16.19
CA LYS A 44 -9.35 -18.35 14.96
C LYS A 44 -8.60 -17.36 14.08
N ARG A 45 -8.57 -16.09 14.47
CA ARG A 45 -7.97 -15.00 13.69
C ARG A 45 -6.46 -15.14 13.66
N MET A 46 -5.91 -15.31 12.46
CA MET A 46 -4.47 -15.29 12.28
C MET A 46 -3.94 -13.85 12.40
N LYS A 47 -2.87 -13.68 13.17
CA LYS A 47 -2.19 -12.40 13.39
C LYS A 47 -0.70 -12.59 13.18
N LEU A 48 -0.11 -11.70 12.39
CA LEU A 48 1.33 -11.63 12.15
C LEU A 48 1.80 -10.22 12.52
N SER A 49 2.97 -10.13 13.14
CA SER A 49 3.61 -8.86 13.45
C SER A 49 5.09 -8.95 13.16
N THR A 50 5.65 -7.89 12.58
CA THR A 50 7.09 -7.74 12.37
C THR A 50 7.51 -6.35 12.80
N LEU A 51 8.71 -6.24 13.36
CA LEU A 51 9.38 -5.00 13.65
C LEU A 51 10.47 -4.79 12.60
N VAL A 52 10.47 -3.64 11.95
CA VAL A 52 11.37 -3.31 10.84
C VAL A 52 12.31 -2.20 11.29
N GLU A 53 13.59 -2.52 11.38
CA GLU A 53 14.62 -1.55 11.69
C GLU A 53 14.78 -0.50 10.57
N PRO A 54 15.13 0.75 10.90
CA PRO A 54 15.32 1.83 9.92
C PRO A 54 16.24 1.44 8.76
N ALA A 55 17.37 0.79 9.07
CA ALA A 55 18.36 0.34 8.09
C ALA A 55 17.81 -0.67 7.07
N ASN A 56 16.73 -1.38 7.41
CA ASN A 56 16.16 -2.47 6.61
C ASN A 56 14.87 -2.09 5.88
N VAL A 57 14.40 -0.85 6.01
CA VAL A 57 13.11 -0.40 5.44
C VAL A 57 13.08 -0.56 3.93
N GLU A 58 14.13 -0.16 3.22
CA GLU A 58 14.19 -0.22 1.75
C GLU A 58 14.13 -1.67 1.23
N GLN A 59 14.89 -2.56 1.86
CA GLN A 59 14.91 -3.98 1.52
C GLN A 59 13.57 -4.65 1.81
N PHE A 60 12.96 -4.33 2.96
CA PHE A 60 11.63 -4.81 3.33
C PHE A 60 10.59 -4.34 2.31
N TRP A 61 10.60 -3.05 1.95
CA TRP A 61 9.64 -2.44 1.04
C TRP A 61 9.67 -3.09 -0.35
N THR A 62 10.87 -3.38 -0.86
CA THR A 62 11.04 -4.06 -2.15
C THR A 62 10.42 -5.46 -2.14
N LYS A 63 10.71 -6.27 -1.11
CA LYS A 63 10.14 -7.62 -0.98
C LYS A 63 8.63 -7.58 -0.78
N TYR A 64 8.15 -6.68 0.09
CA TYR A 64 6.73 -6.51 0.41
C TYR A 64 5.92 -6.11 -0.82
N THR A 65 6.34 -5.08 -1.56
CA THR A 65 5.60 -4.62 -2.75
C THR A 65 5.57 -5.67 -3.86
N ASN A 66 6.62 -6.47 -4.02
CA ASN A 66 6.64 -7.58 -4.97
C ASN A 66 5.64 -8.68 -4.57
N MET A 67 5.55 -9.01 -3.28
CA MET A 67 4.51 -9.92 -2.76
C MET A 67 3.10 -9.36 -2.97
N LEU A 68 2.85 -8.07 -2.75
CA LEU A 68 1.53 -7.49 -3.01
C LEU A 68 1.15 -7.51 -4.50
N LYS A 69 2.07 -7.15 -5.40
CA LYS A 69 1.82 -7.16 -6.85
C LYS A 69 1.47 -8.55 -7.35
N THR A 70 2.13 -9.58 -6.84
CA THR A 70 1.88 -10.98 -7.19
C THR A 70 0.63 -11.54 -6.49
N GLY A 71 0.38 -11.14 -5.24
CA GLY A 71 -0.75 -11.59 -4.43
C GLY A 71 -2.10 -10.93 -4.75
N PHE A 72 -2.14 -9.87 -5.56
CA PHE A 72 -3.37 -9.18 -5.96
C PHE A 72 -3.73 -9.32 -7.46
N PRO A 73 -3.81 -10.55 -8.02
CA PRO A 73 -4.08 -10.74 -9.44
C PRO A 73 -5.53 -10.39 -9.84
N GLY A 74 -6.45 -10.35 -8.88
CA GLY A 74 -7.89 -10.18 -9.13
C GLY A 74 -8.41 -8.74 -9.21
N LEU A 75 -7.56 -7.71 -9.06
CA LEU A 75 -8.02 -6.33 -9.06
C LEU A 75 -8.34 -5.84 -10.48
N LYS A 76 -9.46 -5.14 -10.63
CA LYS A 76 -9.82 -4.48 -11.88
C LYS A 76 -8.75 -3.47 -12.26
N LYS A 77 -8.20 -3.58 -13.47
CA LYS A 77 -7.23 -2.61 -14.01
C LYS A 77 -7.85 -1.22 -13.99
N LYS A 78 -7.09 -0.23 -13.49
CA LYS A 78 -7.48 1.19 -13.50
C LYS A 78 -7.91 1.56 -14.92
N SER A 79 -9.11 2.12 -15.05
CA SER A 79 -9.64 2.55 -16.35
C SER A 79 -8.75 3.67 -16.90
N LYS A 80 -7.88 3.33 -17.86
CA LYS A 80 -7.18 4.34 -18.65
C LYS A 80 -8.23 4.93 -19.59
N LYS A 81 -8.63 6.18 -19.36
CA LYS A 81 -9.48 6.94 -20.29
C LYS A 81 -8.82 6.82 -21.66
N LYS A 82 -9.49 6.17 -22.61
CA LYS A 82 -9.00 5.97 -23.97
C LYS A 82 -8.74 7.37 -24.57
N LYS A 83 -7.48 7.84 -24.55
CA LYS A 83 -7.08 8.90 -25.47
C LYS A 83 -7.23 8.27 -26.84
N LYS A 84 -8.23 8.71 -27.60
CA LYS A 84 -8.62 8.18 -28.92
C LYS A 84 -7.40 8.19 -29.85
N SER A 85 -6.59 7.13 -29.85
CA SER A 85 -5.67 6.87 -30.95
C SER A 85 -6.52 6.35 -32.11
N LYS A 86 -6.95 7.27 -32.95
CA LYS A 86 -7.38 6.96 -34.32
C LYS A 86 -6.20 6.26 -35.00
N LYS A 87 -6.21 4.94 -35.09
CA LYS A 87 -5.41 4.23 -36.09
C LYS A 87 -6.27 3.16 -36.75
N SER A 88 -6.96 3.63 -37.79
CA SER A 88 -7.24 2.98 -39.07
C SER A 88 -7.68 1.50 -39.06
N LYS A 89 -8.93 1.30 -39.49
CA LYS A 89 -9.40 0.12 -40.24
C LYS A 89 -8.31 -0.43 -41.18
N LYS A 90 -8.03 -1.73 -41.10
CA LYS A 90 -7.83 -2.53 -42.32
C LYS A 90 -8.39 -3.92 -42.12
N SER A 91 -9.51 -4.13 -42.81
CA SER A 91 -10.10 -5.42 -43.15
C SER A 91 -9.05 -6.45 -43.56
N LYS A 92 -9.07 -7.62 -42.92
CA LYS A 92 -8.59 -8.87 -43.52
C LYS A 92 -9.77 -9.82 -43.61
N LYS A 93 -10.43 -9.76 -44.77
CA LYS A 93 -11.33 -10.80 -45.30
C LYS A 93 -10.48 -12.07 -45.46
N PRO A 94 -10.81 -13.22 -44.86
CA PRO A 94 -10.12 -14.45 -45.21
C PRO A 94 -10.55 -14.87 -46.62
N LYS A 95 -9.56 -15.03 -47.51
CA LYS A 95 -9.69 -15.71 -48.79
C LYS A 95 -9.37 -17.20 -48.57
N LYS A 96 -10.23 -18.05 -49.14
CA LYS A 96 -10.06 -19.47 -49.57
C LYS A 96 -10.04 -20.60 -48.53
N ALA A 97 -10.90 -21.59 -48.77
CA ALA A 97 -10.53 -22.99 -49.08
C ALA A 97 -11.65 -23.62 -49.94
N ALA A 98 -11.28 -24.55 -50.82
CA ALA A 98 -12.13 -25.24 -51.80
C ALA A 98 -12.57 -26.63 -51.30
N ASP A 99 -13.35 -27.32 -52.15
CA ASP A 99 -13.63 -28.77 -52.27
C ASP A 99 -15.01 -29.34 -51.88
N ASN A 100 -15.51 -30.15 -52.85
CA ASN A 100 -16.78 -30.86 -53.04
C ASN A 100 -18.05 -30.08 -53.42
#